data_AF-A0A3B9D149-F1
#
_entry.id   AF-A0A3B9D149-F1
#
_cell.length_a   1.000
_cell.length_b   1.000
_cell.length_c   1.000
_cell.angle_alpha   90.00
_cell.angle_beta   90.00
_cell.angle_gamma   90.00
#
_symmetry.space_group_name_H-M   'P 1'
#
loop_
_entity.id
_entity.type
_entity.pdbx_description
1 polymer ?
#
loop_
_entity_poly.entity_id
_entity_poly.type
_entity_poly.pdbx_seq_one_letter_code
_entity_poly.pdbx_strand_id
1 'polypeptide(L)'
;VTLPQVYSEHPERPGYVHSNLGMYRVQINGNSYQPNRQVGLHYQIHRSIGLHHSAALAKGQRLPVNIFVGGPPAMTLAAVMPLPDGIPEVAFAGALSRRAIRMVRRKGSPAISADADFCISGTIAAEQLPEGPFGDHLGYYSLTHDFP
;
A
#
# COMPACT_ATOMS: atom_id res chain seq x y z
N VAL A 1 -8.52 1.46 -8.50
CA VAL A 1 -8.64 2.49 -7.43
C VAL A 1 -7.50 3.48 -7.60
N THR A 2 -7.81 4.78 -7.61
CA THR A 2 -6.83 5.86 -7.88
C THR A 2 -6.45 6.70 -6.66
N LEU A 3 -7.17 6.59 -5.54
CA LEU A 3 -6.75 7.11 -4.23
C LEU A 3 -6.55 6.02 -3.14
N PRO A 4 -5.93 4.86 -3.44
CA PRO A 4 -5.68 3.80 -2.45
C PRO A 4 -4.48 4.13 -1.55
N GLN A 5 -4.68 4.13 -0.24
CA GLN A 5 -3.59 4.26 0.73
C GLN A 5 -3.14 2.85 1.15
N VAL A 6 -1.99 2.41 0.66
CA VAL A 6 -1.49 1.05 0.82
C VAL A 6 -0.54 0.99 2.02
N TYR A 7 -0.99 0.27 3.03
CA TYR A 7 -0.32 0.11 4.30
C TYR A 7 0.37 -1.25 4.39
N SER A 8 1.65 -1.24 4.77
CA SER A 8 2.44 -2.44 5.04
C SER A 8 3.35 -2.23 6.26
N GLU A 9 3.79 -3.31 6.89
CA GLU A 9 4.74 -3.29 8.01
C GLU A 9 5.93 -4.17 7.66
N HIS A 10 7.14 -3.79 8.10
CA HIS A 10 8.34 -4.58 7.84
C HIS A 10 8.20 -5.99 8.44
N PRO A 11 8.41 -7.08 7.66
CA PRO A 11 8.13 -8.45 8.11
C PRO A 11 9.03 -8.93 9.25
N GLU A 12 10.18 -8.31 9.45
CA GLU A 12 11.10 -8.62 10.56
C GLU A 12 10.90 -7.73 11.79
N ARG A 13 10.28 -6.57 11.58
CA ARG A 13 10.12 -5.52 12.60
C ARG A 13 8.71 -4.96 12.45
N PRO A 14 7.67 -5.80 12.66
CA PRO A 14 6.30 -5.35 12.45
C PRO A 14 5.96 -4.27 13.48
N GLY A 15 4.99 -3.44 13.13
CA GLY A 15 4.57 -2.33 13.98
C GLY A 15 4.59 -1.00 13.26
N TYR A 16 3.94 -0.05 13.93
CA TYR A 16 3.75 1.32 13.49
C TYR A 16 5.05 2.07 13.16
N VAL A 17 6.14 1.82 13.91
CA VAL A 17 7.43 2.51 13.74
C VAL A 17 8.10 2.17 12.42
N HIS A 18 7.85 0.97 11.88
CA HIS A 18 8.43 0.50 10.62
C HIS A 18 7.35 0.21 9.58
N SER A 19 6.28 0.99 9.64
CA SER A 19 5.21 0.91 8.64
C SER A 19 5.48 1.83 7.47
N ASN A 20 4.93 1.45 6.32
CA ASN A 20 4.84 2.27 5.12
C ASN A 20 3.36 2.56 4.87
N LEU A 21 3.00 3.82 4.61
CA LEU A 21 1.75 4.18 3.95
C LEU A 21 2.06 4.87 2.63
N GLY A 22 1.66 4.27 1.51
CA GLY A 22 1.94 4.84 0.18
C GLY A 22 0.73 4.86 -0.73
N MET A 23 0.67 5.85 -1.61
CA MET A 23 -0.34 5.94 -2.66
C MET A 23 0.11 5.18 -3.90
N TYR A 24 -0.43 3.99 -4.13
CA TYR A 24 -0.03 3.13 -5.28
C TYR A 24 -1.26 2.71 -6.07
N ARG A 25 -1.26 2.91 -7.39
CA ARG A 25 -2.41 2.52 -8.23
C ARG A 25 -2.75 1.04 -8.03
N VAL A 26 -4.06 0.76 -7.89
CA VAL A 26 -4.58 -0.60 -7.75
C VAL A 26 -5.52 -0.93 -8.91
N GLN A 27 -5.16 -1.91 -9.75
CA GLN A 27 -6.01 -2.43 -10.82
C GLN A 27 -6.89 -3.57 -10.27
N ILE A 28 -8.19 -3.34 -10.11
CA ILE A 28 -9.09 -4.33 -9.47
C ILE A 28 -9.49 -5.47 -10.43
N ASN A 29 -9.44 -5.25 -11.74
CA ASN A 29 -9.91 -6.20 -12.74
C ASN A 29 -9.18 -6.04 -14.09
N GLY A 30 -9.41 -6.99 -15.00
CA GLY A 30 -8.83 -7.02 -16.34
C GLY A 30 -7.52 -7.79 -16.40
N ASN A 31 -6.98 -7.89 -17.62
CA ASN A 31 -5.78 -8.65 -17.95
C ASN A 31 -5.82 -10.08 -17.40
N SER A 32 -4.74 -10.53 -16.76
CA SER A 32 -4.57 -11.88 -16.24
C SER A 32 -4.91 -12.00 -14.75
N TYR A 33 -5.38 -10.94 -14.10
CA TYR A 33 -5.78 -10.98 -12.70
C TYR A 33 -7.09 -11.76 -12.52
N GLN A 34 -7.09 -12.75 -11.63
CA GLN A 34 -8.31 -13.49 -11.29
C GLN A 34 -9.35 -12.57 -10.63
N PRO A 35 -10.54 -12.38 -11.24
CA PRO A 35 -11.57 -11.51 -10.68
C PRO A 35 -11.93 -11.89 -9.24
N ASN A 36 -12.10 -10.88 -8.38
CA ASN A 36 -12.42 -11.03 -6.94
C ASN A 36 -11.39 -11.83 -6.12
N ARG A 37 -10.21 -12.13 -6.68
CA ARG A 37 -9.12 -12.84 -5.97
C ARG A 37 -7.79 -12.13 -6.04
N GLN A 38 -7.51 -11.45 -7.15
CA GLN A 38 -6.27 -10.75 -7.40
C GLN A 38 -6.53 -9.33 -7.88
N VAL A 39 -5.59 -8.44 -7.57
CA VAL A 39 -5.54 -7.05 -8.03
C VAL A 39 -4.09 -6.74 -8.38
N GLY A 40 -3.86 -5.88 -9.35
CA GLY A 40 -2.51 -5.38 -9.66
C GLY A 40 -2.14 -4.21 -8.76
N LEU A 41 -0.95 -4.22 -8.20
CA LEU A 41 -0.44 -3.18 -7.30
C LEU A 41 0.80 -2.51 -7.89
N HIS A 42 0.60 -1.35 -8.48
CA HIS A 42 1.65 -0.61 -9.16
C HIS A 42 2.43 0.27 -8.16
N TYR A 43 3.49 -0.30 -7.57
CA TYR A 43 4.43 0.43 -6.71
C TYR A 43 5.85 0.41 -7.31
N GLN A 44 6.67 1.39 -6.92
CA GLN A 44 8.08 1.45 -7.34
C GLN A 44 8.99 0.72 -6.34
N ILE A 45 9.95 -0.06 -6.83
CA ILE A 45 10.83 -0.91 -6.02
C ILE A 45 11.70 -0.17 -5.00
N HIS A 46 11.97 1.13 -5.21
CA HIS A 46 12.78 1.96 -4.33
C HIS A 46 11.97 2.64 -3.21
N ARG A 47 10.65 2.40 -3.15
CA ARG A 47 9.80 2.88 -2.04
C ARG A 47 9.85 1.89 -0.88
N SER A 48 9.49 2.32 0.32
CA SER A 48 9.58 1.49 1.53
C SER A 48 8.79 0.18 1.41
N ILE A 49 7.66 0.17 0.68
CA ILE A 49 6.94 -1.07 0.36
C ILE A 49 7.78 -2.09 -0.44
N GLY A 50 8.68 -1.64 -1.31
CA GLY A 50 9.58 -2.50 -2.08
C GLY A 50 10.58 -3.20 -1.17
N LEU A 51 11.11 -2.48 -0.16
CA LEU A 51 11.96 -3.05 0.89
C LEU A 51 11.21 -4.07 1.76
N HIS A 52 9.95 -3.77 2.11
CA HIS A 52 9.11 -4.71 2.87
C HIS A 52 8.84 -5.99 2.07
N HIS A 53 8.56 -5.84 0.77
CA HIS A 53 8.24 -6.98 -0.09
C HIS A 53 9.48 -7.83 -0.33
N SER A 54 10.64 -7.23 -0.63
CA SER A 54 11.89 -7.99 -0.80
C SER A 54 12.28 -8.74 0.48
N ALA A 55 12.11 -8.12 1.66
CA ALA A 55 12.34 -8.79 2.94
C ALA A 55 11.37 -9.95 3.20
N ALA A 56 10.12 -9.85 2.76
CA ALA A 56 9.15 -10.96 2.85
C ALA A 56 9.53 -12.11 1.92
N LEU A 57 9.92 -11.80 0.68
CA LEU A 57 10.36 -12.79 -0.30
C LEU A 57 11.65 -13.51 0.12
N ALA A 58 12.60 -12.80 0.74
CA ALA A 58 13.82 -13.39 1.31
C ALA A 58 13.51 -14.45 2.39
N LYS A 59 12.33 -14.38 3.02
CA LYS A 59 11.82 -15.37 3.98
C LYS A 59 10.94 -16.45 3.35
N GLY A 60 10.73 -16.42 2.04
CA GLY A 60 9.78 -17.29 1.35
C GLY A 60 8.32 -17.00 1.73
N GLN A 61 8.01 -15.77 2.13
CA GLN A 61 6.68 -15.36 2.59
C GLN A 61 6.07 -14.29 1.69
N ARG A 62 4.75 -14.26 1.62
CA ARG A 62 3.98 -13.17 0.98
C ARG A 62 3.92 -11.98 1.93
N LEU A 63 3.98 -10.75 1.42
CA LEU A 63 3.91 -9.55 2.28
C LEU A 63 2.45 -9.22 2.62
N PRO A 64 2.02 -9.23 3.89
CA PRO A 64 0.69 -8.78 4.27
C PRO A 64 0.52 -7.26 4.07
N VAL A 65 -0.59 -6.85 3.45
CA VAL A 65 -0.90 -5.44 3.19
C VAL A 65 -2.39 -5.14 3.39
N ASN A 66 -2.69 -3.88 3.69
CA ASN A 66 -4.04 -3.35 3.70
C ASN A 66 -4.13 -2.14 2.77
N ILE A 67 -5.19 -2.07 1.97
CA ILE A 67 -5.47 -0.95 1.08
C ILE A 67 -6.65 -0.19 1.66
N PHE A 68 -6.41 1.00 2.20
CA PHE A 68 -7.46 1.87 2.71
C PHE A 68 -8.01 2.74 1.59
N VAL A 69 -9.33 2.84 1.53
CA VAL A 69 -10.06 3.76 0.66
C VAL A 69 -10.84 4.72 1.54
N GLY A 70 -10.66 6.02 1.31
CA GLY A 70 -11.31 7.07 2.09
C GLY A 70 -10.68 7.30 3.46
N GLY A 71 -11.49 7.80 4.39
CA GLY A 71 -11.04 8.21 5.72
C GLY A 71 -10.40 9.60 5.79
N PRO A 72 -9.61 9.90 6.84
CA PRO A 72 -9.15 11.25 7.13
C PRO A 72 -8.25 11.78 6.00
N PRO A 73 -8.47 13.01 5.49
CA PRO A 73 -7.65 13.59 4.41
C PRO A 73 -6.14 13.64 4.72
N ALA A 74 -5.78 13.76 6.01
CA ALA A 74 -4.40 13.72 6.46
C ALA A 74 -3.68 12.41 6.11
N MET A 75 -4.39 11.27 6.07
CA MET A 75 -3.82 9.99 5.67
C MET A 75 -3.54 9.95 4.17
N THR A 76 -4.48 10.43 3.34
CA THR A 76 -4.27 10.60 1.89
C THR A 76 -3.08 11.50 1.59
N LEU A 77 -2.97 12.63 2.29
CA LEU A 77 -1.84 13.54 2.14
C LEU A 77 -0.53 12.88 2.57
N ALA A 78 -0.50 12.23 3.73
CA ALA A 78 0.70 11.54 4.21
C ALA A 78 1.18 10.45 3.25
N ALA A 79 0.27 9.71 2.62
CA ALA A 79 0.58 8.63 1.68
C ALA A 79 1.29 9.08 0.39
N VAL A 80 1.27 10.38 0.07
CA VAL A 80 1.97 10.96 -1.10
C VAL A 80 3.21 11.77 -0.72
N MET A 81 3.45 12.02 0.58
CA MET A 81 4.54 12.87 1.00
C MET A 81 5.89 12.15 0.95
N PRO A 82 6.94 12.79 0.40
CA PRO A 82 8.31 12.28 0.48
C PRO A 82 8.89 12.59 1.86
N LEU A 83 8.55 11.79 2.87
CA LEU A 83 9.05 11.98 4.23
C LEU A 83 10.50 11.46 4.37
N PRO A 84 11.29 12.03 5.30
CA PRO A 84 12.58 11.46 5.69
C PRO A 84 12.46 10.06 6.26
N ASP A 85 13.52 9.26 6.09
CA ASP A 85 13.61 7.93 6.70
C ASP A 85 13.41 7.98 8.22
N GLY A 86 12.72 6.98 8.76
CA GLY A 86 12.44 6.86 10.19
C GLY A 86 11.22 7.64 10.70
N ILE A 87 10.52 8.39 9.84
CA ILE A 87 9.24 9.02 10.16
C ILE A 87 8.12 8.22 9.48
N PRO A 88 7.30 7.46 10.24
CA PRO A 88 6.14 6.78 9.67
C PRO A 88 5.12 7.78 9.12
N GLU A 89 4.60 7.55 7.93
CA GLU A 89 3.61 8.43 7.31
C GLU A 89 2.33 8.52 8.15
N VAL A 90 1.94 7.44 8.83
CA VAL A 90 0.79 7.45 9.75
C VAL A 90 1.05 8.35 10.97
N ALA A 91 2.31 8.53 11.40
CA ALA A 91 2.69 9.50 12.44
C ALA A 91 2.59 10.92 11.94
N PHE A 92 3.06 11.17 10.73
CA PHE A 92 2.88 12.47 10.07
C PHE A 92 1.40 12.83 9.89
N ALA A 93 0.56 11.88 9.46
CA ALA A 93 -0.89 12.06 9.37
C ALA A 93 -1.50 12.42 10.73
N GLY A 94 -1.03 11.80 11.82
CA GLY A 94 -1.47 12.10 13.17
C GLY A 94 -1.07 13.51 13.62
N ALA A 95 0.17 13.92 13.33
CA ALA A 95 0.66 15.27 13.61
C ALA A 95 -0.19 16.33 12.88
N LEU A 96 -0.46 16.12 11.59
CA LEU A 96 -1.35 17.00 10.80
C LEU A 96 -2.77 17.06 11.37
N SER A 97 -3.28 15.93 11.86
CA SER A 97 -4.62 15.82 12.44
C SER A 97 -4.70 16.35 13.88
N ARG A 98 -3.58 16.72 14.50
CA ARG A 98 -3.45 17.05 15.93
C ARG A 98 -4.00 15.95 16.86
N ARG A 99 -4.04 14.71 16.38
CA ARG A 99 -4.51 13.53 17.11
C ARG A 99 -3.87 12.29 16.52
N ALA A 100 -3.64 11.26 17.34
CA ALA A 100 -3.23 9.97 16.82
C ALA A 100 -4.27 9.40 15.84
N ILE A 101 -3.81 8.83 14.73
CA ILE A 101 -4.66 8.08 13.81
C ILE A 101 -5.14 6.82 14.53
N ARG A 102 -6.45 6.56 14.48
CA ARG A 102 -7.05 5.38 15.10
C ARG A 102 -6.73 4.18 14.23
N MET A 103 -6.00 3.23 14.78
CA MET A 103 -5.60 2.00 14.09
C MET A 103 -6.11 0.78 14.87
N VAL A 104 -6.71 -0.19 14.18
CA VAL A 104 -7.17 -1.46 14.74
C VAL A 104 -6.22 -2.55 14.29
N ARG A 105 -5.75 -3.38 15.22
CA ARG A 105 -4.86 -4.50 14.90
C ARG A 105 -5.57 -5.84 15.08
N ARG A 106 -5.49 -6.68 14.05
CA ARG A 106 -5.82 -8.10 14.13
C ARG A 106 -4.52 -8.91 14.27
N LYS A 107 -4.58 -10.01 15.03
CA LYS A 107 -3.42 -10.91 15.19
C LYS A 107 -2.96 -11.41 13.82
N GLY A 108 -1.67 -11.26 13.54
CA GLY A 108 -1.05 -11.73 12.30
C GLY A 108 -1.32 -10.87 11.06
N SER A 109 -1.87 -9.65 11.21
CA SER A 109 -2.04 -8.70 10.10
C SER A 109 -1.40 -7.35 10.42
N PRO A 110 -1.10 -6.54 9.39
CA PRO A 110 -0.84 -5.12 9.57
C PRO A 110 -2.07 -4.45 10.19
N ALA A 111 -1.85 -3.34 10.87
CA ALA A 111 -2.95 -2.53 11.39
C ALA A 111 -3.84 -1.98 10.26
N ILE A 112 -5.11 -1.74 10.59
CA ILE A 112 -6.13 -1.18 9.71
C ILE A 112 -6.54 0.19 10.26
N SER A 113 -6.65 1.19 9.39
CA SER A 113 -7.21 2.49 9.79
C SER A 113 -8.67 2.32 10.21
N ALA A 114 -8.99 2.66 11.46
CA ALA A 114 -10.35 2.59 11.99
C ALA A 114 -11.30 3.60 11.33
N ASP A 115 -10.73 4.62 10.69
CA ASP A 115 -11.43 5.71 10.04
C ASP A 115 -11.55 5.51 8.52
N ALA A 116 -11.06 4.39 7.96
CA ALA A 116 -11.20 4.10 6.53
C ALA A 116 -12.65 3.73 6.18
N ASP A 117 -13.15 4.19 5.04
CA ASP A 117 -14.49 3.86 4.57
C ASP A 117 -14.56 2.39 4.10
N PHE A 118 -13.51 1.95 3.40
CA PHE A 118 -13.32 0.56 3.01
C PHE A 118 -11.86 0.14 3.18
N CYS A 119 -11.65 -1.13 3.52
CA CYS A 119 -10.32 -1.74 3.60
C CYS A 119 -10.30 -3.04 2.80
N ILE A 120 -9.38 -3.14 1.83
CA ILE A 120 -9.07 -4.40 1.14
C ILE A 120 -7.82 -4.99 1.79
N SER A 121 -7.96 -6.12 2.45
CA SER A 121 -6.85 -6.82 3.11
C SER A 121 -6.39 -8.00 2.27
N GLY A 122 -5.08 -8.17 2.14
CA GLY A 122 -4.50 -9.24 1.33
C GLY A 122 -3.01 -9.42 1.55
N THR A 123 -2.37 -10.07 0.58
CA THR A 123 -0.92 -10.31 0.60
C THR A 123 -0.34 -10.11 -0.79
N ILE A 124 0.83 -9.48 -0.89
CA ILE A 124 1.60 -9.35 -2.12
C ILE A 124 2.44 -10.61 -2.32
N ALA A 125 2.41 -11.11 -3.55
CA ALA A 125 3.04 -12.35 -4.00
C ALA A 125 4.37 -12.10 -4.70
N ALA A 126 5.16 -13.15 -4.91
CA ALA A 126 6.33 -13.07 -5.78
C ALA A 126 5.94 -12.96 -7.26
N GLU A 127 4.81 -13.58 -7.63
CA GLU A 127 4.27 -13.59 -8.97
C GLU A 127 3.88 -12.18 -9.41
N GLN A 128 4.26 -11.81 -10.63
CA GLN A 128 3.88 -10.56 -11.26
C GLN A 128 2.95 -10.85 -12.43
N LEU A 129 1.98 -9.96 -12.64
CA LEU A 129 0.97 -10.07 -13.69
C LEU A 129 0.88 -8.74 -14.46
N PRO A 130 0.43 -8.77 -15.74
CA PRO A 130 0.34 -7.58 -16.57
C PRO A 130 -0.66 -6.57 -16.01
N GLU A 131 -0.18 -5.39 -15.62
CA GLU A 131 -0.96 -4.22 -15.17
C GLU A 131 -0.92 -3.12 -16.25
N GLY A 132 -2.01 -2.36 -16.39
CA GLY A 132 -2.21 -1.41 -17.48
C GLY A 132 -2.72 -2.05 -18.78
N PRO A 133 -2.81 -1.30 -19.89
CA PRO A 133 -2.40 0.10 -20.02
C PRO A 133 -3.30 1.01 -19.19
N PHE A 134 -2.77 2.14 -18.74
CA PHE A 134 -3.51 3.07 -17.87
C PHE A 134 -3.06 4.51 -18.11
N GLY A 135 -4.01 5.45 -18.10
CA GLY A 135 -3.73 6.86 -18.29
C GLY A 135 -2.88 7.45 -17.15
N ASP A 136 -1.76 8.06 -17.49
CA ASP A 136 -0.86 8.68 -16.53
C ASP A 136 -1.07 10.20 -16.40
N HIS A 137 -0.26 10.81 -15.52
CA HIS A 137 -0.30 12.23 -15.23
C HIS A 137 0.23 13.11 -16.38
N LEU A 138 0.84 12.53 -17.43
CA LEU A 138 1.28 13.24 -18.63
C LEU A 138 0.18 13.29 -19.70
N GLY A 139 -0.97 12.63 -19.48
CA GLY A 139 -2.08 12.59 -20.41
C GLY A 139 -1.97 11.51 -21.49
N TYR A 140 -1.03 10.56 -21.32
CA TYR A 140 -0.85 9.42 -22.22
C TYR A 140 -1.19 8.11 -21.50
N TYR A 141 -1.39 7.04 -22.28
CA TYR A 141 -1.46 5.70 -21.70
C TYR A 141 -0.05 5.17 -21.47
N SER A 142 0.27 4.90 -20.20
CA SER A 142 1.40 4.02 -19.90
C SER A 142 1.11 2.62 -20.45
N LEU A 143 2.15 1.98 -20.99
CA LEU A 143 2.06 0.62 -21.53
C LEU A 143 1.83 -0.41 -20.43
N THR A 144 1.40 -1.61 -20.83
CA THR A 144 1.32 -2.77 -19.95
C THR A 144 2.72 -3.17 -19.47
N HIS A 145 2.85 -3.44 -18.17
CA HIS A 145 4.05 -4.00 -17.57
C HIS A 145 3.66 -4.92 -16.42
N ASP A 146 4.52 -5.87 -16.08
CA ASP A 146 4.28 -6.79 -14.98
C ASP A 146 4.48 -6.08 -13.64
N PHE A 147 3.48 -6.21 -12.77
CA PHE A 147 3.50 -5.75 -11.39
C PHE A 147 2.95 -6.83 -10.45
N PRO A 148 3.30 -6.80 -9.15
CA PRO A 148 2.74 -7.72 -8.16
C PRO A 148 1.23 -7.57 -7.93
#